data_AF-A0A6G3ZBX0-F1
#
_entry.id   AF-A0A6G3ZBX0-F1
#
_cell.length_a   1.000
_cell.length_b   1.000
_cell.length_c   1.000
_cell.angle_alpha   90.00
_cell.angle_beta   90.00
_cell.angle_gamma   90.00
#
_symmetry.space_group_name_H-M   'P 1'
#
loop_
_entity.id
_entity.type
_entity.pdbx_description
1 polymer ?
#
loop_
_entity_poly.entity_id
_entity_poly.type
_entity_poly.pdbx_seq_one_letter_code
_entity_poly.pdbx_strand_id
1 'polypeptide(L)'
;MILLMATLAAVFPLNPVTVALEKTCDPAYAEVCIPPPPPDLDCGDVLVRNFRVYLPNDSDIPTGLTDFDPHHFDGDEDGIGCEQQR
;
A
#
# COMPACT_ATOMS: atom_id res chain seq x y z
N MET A 1 25.53 24.53 -47.48
CA MET A 1 26.43 24.10 -46.39
C MET A 1 26.38 25.24 -45.38
N ILE A 2 25.52 25.23 -44.37
CA ILE A 2 25.51 24.26 -43.27
C ILE A 2 24.05 24.03 -42.83
N LEU A 3 23.77 22.75 -42.62
CA LEU A 3 22.56 22.16 -42.07
C LEU A 3 22.33 22.74 -40.66
N LEU A 4 21.30 23.58 -40.45
CA LEU A 4 20.84 23.89 -39.10
C LEU A 4 19.87 22.79 -38.69
N MET A 5 20.35 22.02 -37.73
CA MET A 5 19.77 20.81 -37.16
C MET A 5 18.28 20.98 -36.86
N ALA A 6 17.44 20.24 -37.58
CA ALA A 6 16.15 19.85 -37.06
C ALA A 6 16.41 18.93 -35.86
N THR A 7 16.47 19.47 -34.64
CA THR A 7 16.30 18.63 -33.47
C THR A 7 14.83 18.24 -33.45
N LEU A 8 14.55 17.12 -34.11
CA LEU A 8 13.34 16.36 -33.90
C LEU A 8 13.25 16.18 -32.38
N ALA A 9 12.35 16.92 -31.74
CA ALA A 9 11.92 16.58 -30.40
C ALA A 9 11.55 15.10 -30.49
N ALA A 10 12.27 14.24 -29.77
CA ALA A 10 11.77 12.93 -29.50
C ALA A 10 10.50 13.17 -28.68
N VAL A 11 9.38 13.27 -29.40
CA VAL A 11 8.05 13.05 -28.85
C VAL A 11 8.07 11.57 -28.51
N PHE A 12 8.72 11.23 -27.40
CA PHE A 12 8.41 9.99 -26.72
C PHE A 12 6.90 10.09 -26.52
N PRO A 13 6.07 9.23 -27.14
CA PRO A 13 4.73 9.10 -26.63
C PRO A 13 4.93 8.84 -25.14
N LEU A 14 4.39 9.71 -24.31
CA LEU A 14 4.07 9.33 -22.95
C LEU A 14 3.15 8.15 -23.17
N ASN A 15 3.72 6.95 -23.20
CA ASN A 15 2.95 5.75 -22.98
C ASN A 15 2.22 6.08 -21.68
N PRO A 16 0.88 6.21 -21.67
CA PRO A 16 0.22 6.10 -20.40
C PRO A 16 0.69 4.74 -19.91
N VAL A 17 1.50 4.72 -18.85
CA VAL A 17 1.65 3.51 -18.08
C VAL A 17 0.22 3.28 -17.60
N THR A 18 -0.53 2.50 -18.36
CA THR A 18 -1.74 1.85 -17.90
C THR A 18 -1.28 0.90 -16.82
N VAL A 19 -1.03 1.43 -15.62
CA VAL A 19 -1.16 0.66 -14.40
C VAL A 19 -2.66 0.46 -14.23
N ALA A 20 -3.18 -0.52 -14.96
CA ALA A 20 -4.44 -1.14 -14.61
C ALA A 20 -4.22 -1.84 -13.26
N LEU A 21 -4.66 -1.20 -12.17
CA LEU A 21 -4.89 -1.82 -10.86
C LEU A 21 -3.79 -2.81 -10.40
N GLU A 22 -2.55 -2.35 -10.22
CA GLU A 22 -1.71 -3.01 -9.21
C GLU A 22 -2.21 -2.52 -7.87
N LYS A 23 -3.07 -3.32 -7.20
CA LYS A 23 -3.40 -3.07 -5.79
C LYS A 23 -2.12 -3.25 -4.99
N THR A 24 -1.38 -2.17 -4.79
CA THR A 24 -0.26 -2.13 -3.87
C THR A 24 -0.76 -2.53 -2.48
N CYS A 25 0.00 -3.37 -1.78
CA CYS A 25 -0.30 -3.71 -0.39
C CYS A 25 -0.24 -2.43 0.46
N ASP A 26 -1.13 -2.33 1.44
CA ASP A 26 -1.12 -1.22 2.38
C ASP A 26 0.09 -1.33 3.32
N PRO A 27 0.93 -0.28 3.45
CA PRO A 27 2.11 -0.30 4.31
C PRO A 27 1.81 -0.46 5.80
N ALA A 28 0.56 -0.28 6.25
CA ALA A 28 0.12 -0.57 7.61
C ALA A 28 0.33 -2.03 8.02
N TYR A 29 0.33 -2.95 7.04
CA TYR A 29 0.42 -4.39 7.28
C TYR A 29 1.78 -4.93 6.83
N ALA A 30 2.75 -4.91 7.74
CA ALA A 30 4.17 -5.12 7.44
C ALA A 30 4.48 -6.45 6.72
N GLU A 31 3.81 -7.53 7.12
CA GLU A 31 4.15 -8.91 6.76
C GLU A 31 3.16 -9.54 5.77
N VAL A 32 1.99 -8.93 5.62
CA VAL A 32 0.88 -9.48 4.83
C VAL A 32 0.44 -8.47 3.78
N CYS A 33 0.14 -8.97 2.58
CA CYS A 33 -0.40 -8.11 1.55
C CYS A 33 -1.92 -8.00 1.69
N ILE A 34 -2.39 -6.87 2.23
CA ILE A 34 -3.81 -6.49 2.24
C ILE A 34 -3.93 -5.17 1.48
N PRO A 35 -4.85 -5.04 0.51
CA PRO A 35 -4.99 -3.79 -0.25
C PRO A 35 -5.52 -2.64 0.62
N PRO A 36 -5.28 -1.37 0.27
CA PRO A 36 -5.91 -0.24 0.94
C PRO A 36 -7.42 -0.19 0.66
N PRO A 37 -8.24 0.37 1.57
CA PRO A 37 -9.65 0.64 1.30
C PRO A 37 -9.83 1.69 0.17
N PRO A 38 -10.90 1.61 -0.65
CA PRO A 38 -12.03 0.67 -0.62
C PRO A 38 -11.86 -0.61 -1.49
N PRO A 39 -12.60 -1.71 -1.21
CA PRO A 39 -13.60 -1.86 -0.15
C PRO A 39 -12.95 -1.93 1.23
N ASP A 40 -13.74 -1.68 2.28
CA ASP A 40 -13.33 -2.02 3.63
C ASP A 40 -13.39 -3.53 3.81
N LEU A 41 -12.33 -4.12 4.36
CA LEU A 41 -12.19 -5.57 4.53
C LEU A 41 -12.28 -5.87 6.02
N ASP A 42 -13.11 -6.82 6.39
CA ASP A 42 -13.17 -7.33 7.75
C ASP A 42 -12.28 -8.57 7.91
N CYS A 43 -12.03 -9.02 9.14
CA CYS A 43 -11.32 -10.27 9.39
C CYS A 43 -11.97 -11.48 8.69
N GLY A 44 -13.28 -11.44 8.42
CA GLY A 44 -13.97 -12.46 7.64
C GLY A 44 -13.57 -12.54 6.16
N ASP A 45 -13.07 -11.43 5.60
CA ASP A 45 -12.74 -11.30 4.17
C ASP A 45 -11.30 -11.69 3.86
N VAL A 46 -10.43 -11.74 4.87
CA VAL A 46 -9.03 -12.15 4.75
C VAL A 46 -8.79 -13.51 5.39
N LEU A 47 -7.88 -14.30 4.84
CA LEU A 47 -7.52 -15.62 5.38
C LEU A 47 -6.37 -15.56 6.42
N VAL A 48 -5.62 -14.47 6.44
CA VAL A 48 -4.49 -14.26 7.35
C VAL A 48 -4.99 -13.87 8.75
N ARG A 49 -4.26 -14.31 9.78
CA ARG A 49 -4.61 -14.12 11.20
C ARG A 49 -3.36 -13.82 12.01
N ASN A 50 -3.52 -13.13 13.13
CA ASN A 50 -2.44 -12.75 14.04
C ASN A 50 -1.27 -12.08 13.30
N PHE A 51 -1.56 -11.22 12.34
CA PHE A 51 -0.52 -10.51 11.59
C PHE A 51 -0.20 -9.19 12.28
N ARG A 52 1.03 -8.71 12.10
CA ARG A 52 1.43 -7.45 12.68
C ARG A 52 0.71 -6.27 12.02
N VAL A 53 0.16 -5.40 12.86
CA VAL A 53 -0.30 -4.05 12.53
C VAL A 53 0.70 -3.06 13.14
N TYR A 54 1.14 -2.06 12.37
CA TYR A 54 2.06 -1.05 12.90
C TYR A 54 1.38 -0.20 13.98
N LEU A 55 2.07 0.09 15.08
CA LEU A 55 1.61 1.05 16.08
C LEU A 55 2.37 2.39 15.96
N PRO A 56 1.80 3.52 16.42
CA PRO A 56 2.44 4.83 16.34
C PRO A 56 3.80 4.95 17.05
N ASN A 57 4.09 4.04 17.99
CA ASN A 57 5.31 3.98 18.80
C ASN A 57 6.33 2.95 18.30
N ASP A 58 6.05 2.25 17.20
CA ASP A 58 6.98 1.29 16.62
C ASP A 58 8.25 1.97 16.10
N SER A 59 9.40 1.32 16.34
CA SER A 59 10.71 1.87 15.94
C SER A 59 11.01 1.75 14.45
N ASP A 60 10.25 0.93 13.73
CA ASP A 60 10.47 0.53 12.34
C ASP A 60 9.30 0.95 11.42
N ILE A 61 8.54 1.99 11.82
CA ILE A 61 7.44 2.55 11.03
C ILE A 61 7.96 3.04 9.66
N PRO A 62 7.29 2.67 8.54
CA PRO A 62 7.59 3.20 7.22
C PRO A 62 7.46 4.73 7.16
N THR A 63 8.41 5.40 6.49
CA THR A 63 8.37 6.86 6.33
C THR A 63 7.08 7.30 5.65
N GLY A 64 6.32 8.17 6.33
CA GLY A 64 5.07 8.72 5.81
C GLY A 64 3.83 7.89 6.10
N LEU A 65 3.94 6.79 6.85
CA LEU A 65 2.77 6.10 7.39
C LEU A 65 2.04 7.02 8.39
N THR A 66 0.76 7.24 8.17
CA THR A 66 -0.08 8.11 9.00
C THR A 66 -1.39 7.45 9.42
N ASP A 67 -1.81 6.45 8.65
CA ASP A 67 -2.91 5.55 8.98
C ASP A 67 -2.31 4.17 9.27
N PHE A 68 -2.51 3.69 10.49
CA PHE A 68 -1.83 2.52 11.04
C PHE A 68 -2.67 1.25 10.95
N ASP A 69 -3.99 1.39 10.81
CA ASP A 69 -4.92 0.28 10.69
C ASP A 69 -6.15 0.69 9.86
N PRO A 70 -5.98 0.94 8.55
CA PRO A 70 -7.03 1.49 7.69
C PRO A 70 -8.29 0.61 7.57
N HIS A 71 -8.18 -0.68 7.91
CA HIS A 71 -9.30 -1.64 7.96
C HIS A 71 -9.77 -1.97 9.38
N HIS A 72 -9.14 -1.41 10.42
CA HIS A 72 -9.48 -1.67 11.81
C HIS A 72 -9.38 -3.16 12.19
N PHE A 73 -8.37 -3.87 11.67
CA PHE A 73 -8.15 -5.29 11.98
C PHE A 73 -7.65 -5.52 13.42
N ASP A 74 -7.04 -4.52 14.05
CA ASP A 74 -6.50 -4.51 15.42
C ASP A 74 -7.33 -3.56 16.30
N GLY A 75 -8.53 -4.00 16.67
CA GLY A 75 -9.49 -3.17 17.39
C GLY A 75 -9.18 -2.90 18.88
N ASP A 76 -8.19 -3.55 19.47
CA ASP A 76 -7.69 -3.22 20.82
C ASP A 76 -6.29 -2.60 20.82
N GLU A 77 -5.72 -2.34 19.64
CA GLU A 77 -4.49 -1.57 19.42
C GLU A 77 -3.26 -2.22 20.09
N ASP A 78 -3.21 -3.56 20.11
CA ASP A 78 -2.09 -4.32 20.71
C ASP A 78 -0.98 -4.66 19.70
N GLY A 79 -1.19 -4.32 18.42
CA GLY A 79 -0.30 -4.57 17.29
C GLY A 79 -0.59 -5.88 16.56
N ILE A 80 -1.67 -6.60 16.89
CA ILE A 80 -2.02 -7.91 16.33
C ILE A 80 -3.40 -7.88 15.65
N GLY A 81 -3.38 -7.78 14.32
CA GLY A 81 -4.59 -7.80 13.50
C GLY A 81 -5.22 -9.19 13.38
N CYS A 82 -6.55 -9.23 13.46
CA CYS A 82 -7.38 -10.43 13.30
C CYS A 82 -6.89 -11.61 14.14
N GLU A 83 -6.75 -11.39 15.44
CA GLU A 83 -6.43 -12.45 16.38
C GLU A 83 -7.49 -13.57 16.38
N GLN A 84 -7.06 -14.81 16.61
CA GLN A 84 -7.98 -15.96 16.60
C GLN A 84 -8.86 -16.09 17.85
N GLN A 85 -8.63 -15.28 18.89
CA GLN A 85 -9.12 -15.54 20.24
C GLN A 85 -10.12 -14.50 20.78
N ARG A 86 -10.80 -13.72 19.94
CA ARG A 86 -11.93 -12.88 20.35
C ARG A 86 -13.29 -13.44 19.93
#